data_AF-A0A0Q8XDY8-F1
#
_entry.id   AF-A0A0Q8XDY8-F1
#
_cell.length_a   1.000
_cell.length_b   1.000
_cell.length_c   1.000
_cell.angle_alpha   90.00
_cell.angle_beta   90.00
_cell.angle_gamma   90.00
#
_symmetry.space_group_name_H-M   'P 1'
#
loop_
_entity.id
_entity.type
_entity.pdbx_description
1 polymer ?
#
loop_
_entity_poly.entity_id
_entity_poly.type
_entity_poly.pdbx_seq_one_letter_code
_entity_poly.pdbx_strand_id
1 'polypeptide(L)'
;MGVNMLRLLAGALVLVLSPLASANAQTAPAPAAAPEPARLAAAQALIDRIMPAAQRDSMVEQMVRPMMENIRGAVLSGPKFETAKAENPKLVATIETFMKDEFEHSIATMKASMPAMFDAMARAYARRFTLDQLQAIDAFFQTPAGHAYVTLAPTVMADPDFLAVQRSMMTDAMTGMQQRMAALGAKIDAEAKQRH
;
A
#
# COMPACT_ATOMS: atom_id res chain seq x y z
N MET A 1 40.79 -26.79 -55.01
CA MET A 1 41.85 -25.92 -55.55
C MET A 1 41.17 -24.71 -56.18
N GLY A 2 41.58 -23.48 -55.84
CA GLY A 2 41.13 -22.28 -56.55
C GLY A 2 40.42 -21.27 -55.66
N VAL A 3 41.21 -20.33 -55.16
CA VAL A 3 40.90 -19.25 -54.22
C VAL A 3 40.37 -18.02 -54.98
N ASN A 4 39.76 -17.10 -54.20
CA ASN A 4 39.56 -15.67 -54.47
C ASN A 4 38.35 -15.24 -55.31
N MET A 5 37.75 -14.07 -55.12
CA MET A 5 37.76 -12.97 -54.14
C MET A 5 36.95 -11.87 -54.83
N LEU A 6 36.46 -10.88 -54.06
CA LEU A 6 36.28 -9.50 -54.53
C LEU A 6 34.92 -9.09 -55.14
N ARG A 7 34.09 -8.52 -54.24
CA ARG A 7 33.55 -7.14 -54.27
C ARG A 7 32.24 -6.81 -55.02
N LEU A 8 31.46 -6.01 -54.28
CA LEU A 8 30.62 -4.85 -54.67
C LEU A 8 29.11 -5.08 -54.92
N LEU A 9 28.34 -4.83 -53.83
CA LEU A 9 27.28 -3.82 -53.68
C LEU A 9 26.38 -3.47 -54.88
N ALA A 10 25.10 -3.84 -54.76
CA ALA A 10 23.89 -3.04 -55.03
C ALA A 10 22.69 -3.91 -54.58
N GLY A 11 21.86 -3.56 -53.60
CA GLY A 11 21.10 -2.32 -53.52
C GLY A 11 19.66 -2.61 -53.97
N ALA A 12 18.82 -3.18 -53.11
CA ALA A 12 17.37 -3.23 -53.31
C ALA A 12 16.65 -3.07 -51.97
N LEU A 13 16.12 -1.86 -51.78
CA LEU A 13 15.34 -1.36 -50.66
C LEU A 13 13.95 -2.02 -50.66
N VAL A 14 13.64 -2.84 -49.65
CA VAL A 14 12.27 -3.30 -49.40
C VAL A 14 11.64 -2.39 -48.35
N LEU A 15 10.72 -1.53 -48.78
CA LEU A 15 9.81 -0.80 -47.89
C LEU A 15 8.82 -1.79 -47.27
N VAL A 16 9.02 -2.11 -45.98
CA VAL A 16 8.03 -2.81 -45.17
C VAL A 16 7.08 -1.76 -44.59
N LEU A 17 5.84 -1.72 -45.07
CA LEU A 17 4.74 -1.05 -44.36
C LEU A 17 4.38 -1.89 -43.13
N SER A 18 4.86 -1.49 -41.96
CA SER A 18 4.34 -1.96 -40.67
C SER A 18 3.12 -1.11 -40.29
N PRO A 19 1.95 -1.69 -40.00
CA PRO A 19 0.89 -0.95 -39.33
C PRO A 19 1.30 -0.73 -37.87
N LEU A 20 1.56 0.53 -37.52
CA LEU A 20 1.61 1.02 -36.16
C LEU A 20 0.20 0.93 -35.56
N ALA A 21 -0.08 -0.20 -34.89
CA ALA A 21 -1.20 -0.32 -33.97
C ALA A 21 -0.66 -0.83 -32.63
N SER A 22 0.05 0.04 -31.90
CA SER A 22 0.30 -0.16 -30.48
C SER A 22 -0.98 0.13 -29.70
N ALA A 23 -1.95 -0.79 -29.79
CA ALA A 23 -2.96 -0.90 -28.76
C ALA A 23 -2.27 -1.46 -27.52
N ASN A 24 -2.21 -0.69 -26.44
CA ASN A 24 -1.81 -1.18 -25.11
C ASN A 24 -2.85 -2.20 -24.62
N ALA A 25 -2.81 -3.41 -25.17
CA ALA A 25 -3.46 -4.55 -24.57
C ALA A 25 -2.62 -4.93 -23.34
N GLN A 26 -2.97 -4.37 -22.18
CA GLN A 26 -2.50 -4.89 -20.90
C GLN A 26 -2.92 -6.37 -20.84
N THR A 27 -1.98 -7.25 -21.14
CA THR A 27 -2.18 -8.69 -20.97
C THR A 27 -2.37 -8.89 -19.48
N ALA A 28 -3.57 -9.33 -19.07
CA ALA A 28 -3.83 -9.63 -17.68
C ALA A 28 -2.74 -10.60 -17.17
N PRO A 29 -2.15 -10.37 -15.98
CA PRO A 29 -1.13 -11.26 -15.45
C PRO A 29 -1.64 -12.69 -15.46
N ALA A 30 -0.83 -13.62 -15.95
CA ALA A 30 -1.19 -15.03 -15.97
C ALA A 30 -1.59 -15.48 -14.55
N PRO A 31 -2.65 -16.31 -14.40
CA PRO A 31 -3.07 -16.82 -13.10
C PRO A 31 -1.88 -17.47 -12.39
N ALA A 32 -1.63 -17.07 -11.14
CA ALA A 32 -0.55 -17.65 -10.35
C ALA A 32 -0.80 -19.16 -10.17
N ALA A 33 0.22 -19.97 -10.46
CA ALA A 33 0.13 -21.42 -10.30
C ALA A 33 -0.36 -21.81 -8.89
N ALA A 34 -1.20 -22.84 -8.83
CA ALA A 34 -1.70 -23.34 -7.56
C ALA A 34 -0.51 -23.88 -6.71
N PRO A 35 -0.38 -23.48 -5.44
CA PRO A 35 0.66 -24.01 -4.57
C PRO A 35 0.44 -25.50 -4.30
N GLU A 36 1.54 -26.18 -3.99
CA GLU A 36 1.50 -27.59 -3.60
C GLU A 36 0.70 -27.77 -2.28
N PRO A 37 -0.17 -28.79 -2.15
CA PRO A 37 -1.10 -28.90 -1.03
C PRO A 37 -0.44 -28.91 0.37
N ALA A 38 0.70 -29.57 0.55
CA ALA A 38 1.38 -29.61 1.84
C ALA A 38 1.94 -28.24 2.22
N ARG A 39 2.46 -27.50 1.24
CA ARG A 39 2.90 -26.11 1.46
C ARG A 39 1.73 -25.18 1.78
N LEU A 40 0.58 -25.36 1.14
CA LEU A 40 -0.60 -24.57 1.45
C LEU A 40 -1.08 -24.81 2.88
N ALA A 41 -1.19 -26.07 3.30
CA ALA A 41 -1.59 -26.42 4.66
C ALA A 41 -0.62 -25.86 5.71
N ALA A 42 0.69 -25.97 5.48
CA ALA A 42 1.70 -25.40 6.38
C ALA A 42 1.61 -23.87 6.46
N ALA A 43 1.37 -23.19 5.34
CA ALA A 43 1.21 -21.74 5.31
C ALA A 43 -0.07 -21.27 6.03
N GLN A 44 -1.18 -22.01 5.90
CA GLN A 44 -2.43 -21.72 6.63
C GLN A 44 -2.22 -21.84 8.13
N ALA A 45 -1.61 -22.93 8.59
CA ALA A 45 -1.31 -23.14 10.01
C ALA A 45 -0.42 -22.04 10.59
N LEU A 46 0.63 -21.65 9.86
CA LEU A 46 1.52 -20.55 10.24
C LEU A 46 0.76 -19.23 10.39
N ILE A 47 -0.09 -18.90 9.41
CA ILE A 47 -0.87 -17.66 9.41
C ILE A 47 -1.90 -17.65 10.55
N ASP A 48 -2.58 -18.76 10.81
CA ASP A 48 -3.52 -18.87 11.92
C ASP A 48 -2.84 -18.70 13.27
N ARG A 49 -1.56 -19.09 13.39
CA ARG A 49 -0.75 -18.89 14.60
C ARG A 49 -0.36 -17.43 14.81
N ILE A 50 0.12 -16.76 13.76
CA ILE A 50 0.57 -15.36 13.84
C ILE A 50 -0.63 -14.40 13.92
N MET A 51 -1.70 -14.71 13.19
CA MET A 51 -2.91 -13.89 13.04
C MET A 51 -4.17 -14.74 13.26
N PRO A 52 -4.50 -15.07 14.54
CA PRO A 52 -5.63 -15.92 14.88
C PRO A 52 -6.95 -15.36 14.40
N ALA A 53 -7.87 -16.24 13.97
CA ALA A 53 -9.19 -15.84 13.47
C ALA A 53 -9.96 -14.93 14.45
N ALA A 54 -9.86 -15.22 15.76
CA ALA A 54 -10.49 -14.42 16.81
C ALA A 54 -9.97 -12.97 16.89
N GLN A 55 -8.79 -12.67 16.35
CA GLN A 55 -8.18 -11.33 16.36
C GLN A 55 -8.36 -10.59 15.04
N ARG A 56 -8.85 -11.26 13.97
CA ARG A 56 -9.00 -10.65 12.64
C ARG A 56 -10.07 -9.56 12.63
N ASP A 57 -11.16 -9.79 13.34
CA ASP A 57 -12.26 -8.82 13.44
C ASP A 57 -11.84 -7.56 14.20
N SER A 58 -11.13 -7.72 15.33
CA SER A 58 -10.63 -6.58 16.09
C SER A 58 -9.59 -5.80 15.30
N MET A 59 -8.76 -6.47 14.50
CA MET A 59 -7.83 -5.80 13.58
C MET A 59 -8.56 -4.92 12.57
N VAL A 60 -9.64 -5.40 11.95
CA VAL A 60 -10.48 -4.58 11.04
C VAL A 60 -11.04 -3.38 11.78
N GLU A 61 -11.62 -3.58 12.96
CA GLU A 61 -12.20 -2.48 13.73
C GLU A 61 -11.18 -1.41 14.10
N GLN A 62 -10.00 -1.82 14.59
CA GLN A 62 -8.94 -0.90 15.00
C GLN A 62 -8.39 -0.10 13.81
N MET A 63 -8.35 -0.68 12.62
CA MET A 63 -7.88 0.01 11.41
C MET A 63 -8.93 0.95 10.83
N VAL A 64 -10.20 0.51 10.78
CA VAL A 64 -11.26 1.19 10.02
C VAL A 64 -11.96 2.25 10.83
N ARG A 65 -12.23 1.98 12.11
CA ARG A 65 -13.04 2.88 12.95
C ARG A 65 -12.44 4.28 13.05
N PRO A 66 -11.13 4.47 13.32
CA PRO A 66 -10.54 5.81 13.34
C PRO A 66 -10.61 6.52 11.99
N MET A 67 -10.43 5.78 10.89
CA MET A 67 -10.55 6.33 9.54
C MET A 67 -11.97 6.85 9.27
N MET A 68 -12.99 6.09 9.64
CA MET A 68 -14.39 6.48 9.48
C MET A 68 -14.78 7.64 10.40
N GLU A 69 -14.28 7.67 11.64
CA GLU A 69 -14.48 8.78 12.57
C GLU A 69 -13.88 10.09 12.03
N ASN A 70 -12.70 10.01 11.41
CA ASN A 70 -12.07 11.15 10.74
C ASN A 70 -12.90 11.64 9.54
N ILE A 71 -13.39 10.72 8.70
CA ILE A 71 -14.27 11.07 7.56
C ILE A 71 -15.56 11.74 8.07
N ARG A 72 -16.17 11.18 9.12
CA ARG A 72 -17.35 11.74 9.77
C ARG A 72 -17.09 13.17 10.23
N GLY A 73 -16.00 13.38 10.95
CA GLY A 73 -15.62 14.70 11.44
C GLY A 73 -15.43 15.71 10.32
N ALA A 74 -14.80 15.30 9.22
CA ALA A 74 -14.60 16.15 8.05
C ALA A 74 -15.91 16.54 7.35
N VAL A 75 -16.85 15.60 7.21
CA VAL A 75 -18.17 15.87 6.60
C VAL A 75 -18.99 16.82 7.48
N LEU A 76 -19.08 16.53 8.78
CA LEU A 76 -19.86 17.32 9.73
C LEU A 76 -19.31 18.73 9.92
N SER A 77 -18.00 18.93 9.75
CA SER A 77 -17.36 20.25 9.84
C SER A 77 -17.35 21.01 8.50
N GLY A 78 -17.91 20.42 7.44
CA GLY A 78 -17.89 20.99 6.10
C GLY A 78 -18.92 22.11 5.93
N PRO A 79 -18.64 23.17 5.13
CA PRO A 79 -19.58 24.26 4.89
C PRO A 79 -20.95 23.80 4.38
N LYS A 80 -20.99 22.75 3.55
CA LYS A 80 -22.23 22.17 3.02
C LYS A 80 -23.13 21.59 4.11
N PHE A 81 -22.54 20.98 5.14
CA PHE A 81 -23.31 20.43 6.25
C PHE A 81 -23.86 21.54 7.15
N GLU A 82 -23.08 22.58 7.43
CA GLU A 82 -23.55 23.74 8.18
C GLU A 82 -24.70 24.49 7.46
N THR A 83 -24.61 24.66 6.14
CA THR A 83 -25.72 25.20 5.34
C THR A 83 -26.95 24.30 5.43
N ALA A 84 -26.81 22.98 5.22
CA ALA A 84 -27.92 22.03 5.31
C ALA A 84 -28.56 22.01 6.71
N LYS A 85 -27.76 22.18 7.77
CA LYS A 85 -28.22 22.27 9.16
C LYS A 85 -29.05 23.53 9.42
N ALA A 86 -28.63 24.67 8.88
CA ALA A 86 -29.37 25.91 8.98
C ALA A 86 -30.70 25.88 8.22
N GLU A 87 -30.73 25.21 7.06
CA GLU A 87 -31.92 25.11 6.20
C GLU A 87 -32.92 24.05 6.70
N ASN A 88 -32.45 22.89 7.13
CA ASN A 88 -33.31 21.79 7.55
C ASN A 88 -32.64 20.88 8.61
N PRO A 89 -32.92 21.10 9.91
CA PRO A 89 -32.38 20.25 10.97
C PRO A 89 -32.75 18.77 10.87
N LYS A 90 -33.86 18.40 10.20
CA LYS A 90 -34.22 16.99 9.99
C LYS A 90 -33.33 16.31 8.95
N LEU A 91 -32.85 17.08 7.96
CA LEU A 91 -31.92 16.56 6.94
C LEU A 91 -30.58 16.16 7.57
N VAL A 92 -30.13 16.89 8.60
CA VAL A 92 -28.94 16.55 9.38
C VAL A 92 -29.06 15.18 10.04
N ALA A 93 -30.16 14.92 10.74
CA ALA A 93 -30.39 13.63 11.39
C ALA A 93 -30.41 12.48 10.36
N THR A 94 -30.98 12.71 9.17
CA THR A 94 -30.96 11.73 8.07
C THR A 94 -29.54 11.46 7.57
N ILE A 95 -28.73 12.51 7.37
CA ILE A 95 -27.33 12.37 6.94
C ILE A 95 -26.51 11.61 7.98
N GLU A 96 -26.66 11.95 9.27
CA GLU A 96 -25.94 11.28 10.36
C GLU A 96 -26.31 9.79 10.47
N THR A 97 -27.59 9.47 10.36
CA THR A 97 -28.08 8.09 10.35
C THR A 97 -27.52 7.31 9.16
N PHE A 98 -27.62 7.88 7.95
CA PHE A 98 -27.07 7.28 6.74
C PHE A 98 -25.57 6.99 6.86
N MET A 99 -24.77 7.96 7.33
CA MET A 99 -23.34 7.76 7.51
C MET A 99 -23.02 6.65 8.52
N LYS A 100 -23.76 6.62 9.65
CA LYS A 100 -23.59 5.56 10.66
C LYS A 100 -23.86 4.18 10.05
N ASP A 101 -24.98 4.03 9.34
CA ASP A 101 -25.38 2.75 8.75
C ASP A 101 -24.39 2.31 7.66
N GLU A 102 -23.96 3.24 6.81
CA GLU A 102 -22.97 2.99 5.77
C GLU A 102 -21.60 2.57 6.36
N PHE A 103 -21.18 3.18 7.47
CA PHE A 103 -19.94 2.80 8.15
C PHE A 103 -20.01 1.41 8.77
N GLU A 104 -21.10 1.08 9.46
CA GLU A 104 -21.29 -0.27 10.01
C GLU A 104 -21.38 -1.31 8.89
N HIS A 105 -22.04 -0.99 7.78
CA HIS A 105 -22.08 -1.84 6.59
C HIS A 105 -20.68 -2.05 5.99
N SER A 106 -19.87 -0.99 5.89
CA SER A 106 -18.49 -1.05 5.40
C SER A 106 -17.61 -1.95 6.28
N ILE A 107 -17.69 -1.79 7.60
CA ILE A 107 -16.95 -2.64 8.56
C ILE A 107 -17.37 -4.10 8.43
N ALA A 108 -18.67 -4.38 8.39
CA ALA A 108 -19.20 -5.73 8.23
C ALA A 108 -18.73 -6.38 6.93
N THR A 109 -18.77 -5.63 5.82
CA THR A 109 -18.30 -6.10 4.51
C THR A 109 -16.81 -6.42 4.52
N MET A 110 -15.99 -5.60 5.17
CA MET A 110 -14.56 -5.85 5.27
C MET A 110 -14.27 -7.09 6.13
N LYS A 111 -14.94 -7.25 7.28
CA LYS A 111 -14.83 -8.46 8.12
C LYS A 111 -15.21 -9.72 7.33
N ALA A 112 -16.31 -9.68 6.60
CA ALA A 112 -16.74 -10.80 5.74
C ALA A 112 -15.72 -11.15 4.64
N SER A 113 -14.89 -10.19 4.24
CA SER A 113 -13.84 -10.38 3.23
C SER A 113 -12.53 -10.92 3.82
N MET A 114 -12.36 -10.88 5.15
CA MET A 114 -11.11 -11.30 5.81
C MET A 114 -10.71 -12.75 5.53
N PRO A 115 -11.61 -13.75 5.55
CA PRO A 115 -11.24 -15.13 5.23
C PRO A 115 -10.56 -15.24 3.86
N ALA A 116 -11.11 -14.61 2.83
CA ALA A 116 -10.54 -14.63 1.48
C ALA A 116 -9.17 -13.92 1.41
N MET A 117 -9.00 -12.84 2.16
CA MET A 117 -7.71 -12.13 2.27
C MET A 117 -6.63 -13.04 2.88
N PHE A 118 -6.95 -13.74 3.99
CA PHE A 118 -6.01 -14.64 4.66
C PHE A 118 -5.72 -15.90 3.83
N ASP A 119 -6.70 -16.43 3.10
CA ASP A 119 -6.48 -17.52 2.14
C ASP A 119 -5.53 -17.10 1.01
N ALA A 120 -5.70 -15.88 0.49
CA ALA A 120 -4.80 -15.33 -0.52
C ALA A 120 -3.37 -15.18 0.03
N MET A 121 -3.23 -14.74 1.28
CA MET A 121 -1.95 -14.65 1.97
C MET A 121 -1.32 -16.03 2.16
N ALA A 122 -2.07 -17.05 2.58
CA ALA A 122 -1.56 -18.42 2.72
C ALA A 122 -1.04 -18.98 1.39
N ARG A 123 -1.79 -18.77 0.30
CA ARG A 123 -1.32 -19.14 -1.05
C ARG A 123 -0.06 -18.36 -1.45
N ALA A 124 0.04 -17.09 -1.05
CA ALA A 124 1.22 -16.27 -1.31
C ALA A 124 2.46 -16.77 -0.56
N TYR A 125 2.31 -17.23 0.68
CA TYR A 125 3.38 -17.88 1.46
C TYR A 125 3.78 -19.22 0.86
N ALA A 126 2.81 -20.09 0.56
CA ALA A 126 3.05 -21.42 0.00
C ALA A 126 3.76 -21.41 -1.36
N ARG A 127 3.64 -20.32 -2.13
CA ARG A 127 4.40 -20.12 -3.37
C ARG A 127 5.83 -19.62 -3.16
N ARG A 128 6.10 -18.92 -2.05
CA ARG A 128 7.37 -18.23 -1.79
C ARG A 128 8.32 -19.03 -0.91
N PHE A 129 7.78 -19.86 -0.04
CA PHE A 129 8.55 -20.66 0.91
C PHE A 129 8.46 -22.15 0.60
N THR A 130 9.53 -22.88 0.90
CA THR A 130 9.50 -24.35 0.89
C THR A 130 8.74 -24.87 2.11
N LEU A 131 8.38 -26.16 2.09
CA LEU A 131 7.73 -26.79 3.23
C LEU A 131 8.59 -26.70 4.50
N ASP A 132 9.88 -27.03 4.38
CA ASP A 132 10.84 -26.97 5.49
C ASP A 132 10.98 -25.56 6.06
N GLN A 133 10.98 -24.53 5.21
CA GLN A 133 11.01 -23.13 5.66
C GLN A 133 9.75 -22.75 6.42
N LEU A 134 8.56 -23.11 5.91
CA LEU A 134 7.30 -22.85 6.60
C LEU A 134 7.24 -23.54 7.97
N GLN A 135 7.72 -24.78 8.05
CA GLN A 135 7.78 -25.55 9.30
C GLN A 135 8.80 -24.95 10.29
N ALA A 136 9.97 -24.51 9.82
CA ALA A 136 10.97 -23.88 10.67
C ALA A 136 10.47 -22.53 11.23
N ILE A 137 9.79 -21.74 10.41
CA ILE A 137 9.18 -20.47 10.84
C ILE A 137 8.06 -20.74 11.86
N ASP A 138 7.19 -21.72 11.61
CA ASP A 138 6.14 -22.11 12.55
C ASP A 138 6.73 -22.58 13.89
N ALA A 139 7.76 -23.44 13.86
CA ALA A 139 8.46 -23.89 15.06
C ALA A 139 9.07 -22.73 15.86
N PHE A 140 9.63 -21.72 15.21
CA PHE A 140 10.11 -20.51 15.88
C PHE A 140 8.98 -19.77 16.59
N PHE A 141 7.84 -19.55 15.92
CA PHE A 141 6.70 -18.85 16.51
C PHE A 141 5.97 -19.62 17.60
N GLN A 142 6.25 -20.92 17.78
CA GLN A 142 5.81 -21.70 18.93
C GLN A 142 6.66 -21.44 20.20
N THR A 143 7.84 -20.83 20.07
CA THR A 143 8.69 -20.53 21.22
C THR A 143 8.21 -19.27 21.95
N PRO A 144 8.52 -19.10 23.26
CA PRO A 144 8.25 -17.85 23.98
C PRO A 144 8.87 -16.62 23.29
N ALA A 145 10.07 -16.77 22.73
CA ALA A 145 10.74 -15.70 22.00
C ALA A 145 10.01 -15.35 20.69
N GLY A 146 9.51 -16.34 19.95
CA GLY A 146 8.70 -16.12 18.75
C GLY A 146 7.38 -15.41 19.04
N HIS A 147 6.70 -15.80 20.11
CA HIS A 147 5.49 -15.11 20.59
C HIS A 147 5.76 -13.65 21.00
N ALA A 148 6.87 -13.41 21.71
CA ALA A 148 7.30 -12.05 22.04
C ALA A 148 7.62 -11.24 20.77
N TYR A 149 8.30 -11.86 19.79
CA TYR A 149 8.67 -11.21 18.54
C TYR A 149 7.45 -10.73 17.74
N VAL A 150 6.42 -11.57 17.53
CA VAL A 150 5.22 -11.15 16.78
C VAL A 150 4.46 -10.01 17.46
N THR A 151 4.54 -9.93 18.79
CA THR A 151 3.84 -8.91 19.59
C THR A 151 4.62 -7.60 19.64
N LEU A 152 5.95 -7.67 19.82
CA LEU A 152 6.80 -6.52 20.12
C LEU A 152 7.48 -5.94 18.88
N ALA A 153 7.80 -6.76 17.86
CA ALA A 153 8.51 -6.27 16.68
C ALA A 153 7.78 -5.13 15.95
N PRO A 154 6.43 -5.15 15.77
CA PRO A 154 5.72 -4.04 15.15
C PRO A 154 5.78 -2.74 15.96
N THR A 155 6.01 -2.80 17.28
CA THR A 155 6.02 -1.62 18.15
C THR A 155 7.40 -0.99 18.30
N VAL A 156 8.45 -1.61 17.75
CA VAL A 156 9.83 -1.09 17.83
C VAL A 156 9.94 0.34 17.25
N MET A 157 9.18 0.66 16.21
CA MET A 157 9.20 2.01 15.61
C MET A 157 8.48 3.06 16.47
N ALA A 158 7.73 2.65 17.49
CA ALA A 158 7.12 3.54 18.48
C ALA A 158 8.02 3.73 19.72
N ASP A 159 9.22 3.15 19.72
CA ASP A 159 10.18 3.30 20.81
C ASP A 159 10.59 4.77 21.01
N PRO A 160 10.69 5.27 22.26
CA PRO A 160 11.05 6.67 22.53
C PRO A 160 12.37 7.11 21.91
N ASP A 161 13.37 6.23 21.83
CA ASP A 161 14.68 6.56 21.27
C ASP A 161 14.62 6.69 19.75
N PHE A 162 13.89 5.78 19.09
CA PHE A 162 13.61 5.90 17.65
C PHE A 162 12.87 7.20 17.34
N LEU A 163 11.84 7.53 18.12
CA LEU A 163 11.07 8.77 17.98
C LEU A 163 11.89 10.03 18.32
N ALA A 164 12.86 9.95 19.23
CA ALA A 164 13.78 11.05 19.52
C ALA A 164 14.67 11.36 18.31
N VAL A 165 15.23 10.32 17.68
CA VAL A 165 16.02 10.47 16.44
C VAL A 165 15.16 11.02 15.31
N GLN A 166 13.94 10.49 15.11
CA GLN A 166 13.03 10.98 14.07
C GLN A 166 12.71 12.47 14.24
N ARG A 167 12.47 12.92 15.49
CA ARG A 167 12.25 14.34 15.81
C ARG A 167 13.48 15.19 15.51
N SER A 168 14.68 14.74 15.90
CA SER A 168 15.93 15.45 15.60
C SER A 168 16.12 15.62 14.09
N MET A 169 15.89 14.55 13.31
CA MET A 169 15.99 14.60 11.85
C MET A 169 15.05 15.64 11.23
N MET A 170 13.81 15.76 11.75
CA MET A 170 12.88 16.80 11.29
C MET A 170 13.37 18.21 11.64
N THR A 171 13.90 18.41 12.85
CA THR A 171 14.49 19.69 13.27
C THR A 171 15.69 20.08 12.41
N ASP A 172 16.59 19.14 12.14
CA ASP A 172 17.78 19.37 11.31
C ASP A 172 17.39 19.69 9.86
N ALA A 173 16.38 19.01 9.31
CA ALA A 173 15.88 19.29 7.96
C ALA A 173 15.31 20.72 7.83
N MET A 174 14.66 21.22 8.88
CA MET A 174 14.11 22.58 8.93
C MET A 174 15.19 23.65 9.21
N THR A 175 16.34 23.24 9.74
CA THR A 175 17.45 24.15 10.04
C THR A 175 17.97 24.80 8.76
N GLY A 176 18.03 26.14 8.78
CA GLY A 176 18.41 26.95 7.62
C GLY A 176 17.39 26.98 6.48
N MET A 177 16.20 26.38 6.62
CA MET A 177 15.19 26.39 5.55
C MET A 177 14.74 27.82 5.21
N GLN A 178 14.51 28.65 6.22
CA GLN A 178 14.13 30.06 6.01
C GLN A 178 15.21 30.84 5.25
N GLN A 179 16.48 30.62 5.57
CA GLN A 179 17.61 31.26 4.87
C GLN A 179 17.71 30.80 3.42
N ARG A 180 17.55 29.49 3.16
CA ARG A 180 17.52 28.95 1.79
C ARG A 180 16.35 29.50 0.98
N MET A 181 15.17 29.65 1.59
CA MET A 181 14.00 30.25 0.95
C MET A 181 14.20 31.73 0.63
N ALA A 182 14.82 32.50 1.53
CA ALA A 182 15.17 33.89 1.27
C ALA A 182 16.18 34.03 0.13
N ALA A 183 17.22 33.19 0.11
CA ALA A 183 18.21 33.15 -0.96
C ALA A 183 17.59 32.79 -2.32
N LEU A 184 16.62 31.86 -2.33
CA LEU A 184 15.86 31.52 -3.53
C LEU A 184 15.03 32.72 -4.03
N GLY A 185 14.31 33.42 -3.14
CA GLY A 185 13.54 34.62 -3.51
C GLY A 185 14.39 35.72 -4.13
N ALA A 186 15.53 36.03 -3.51
CA ALA A 186 16.47 37.02 -4.06
C ALA A 186 17.00 36.63 -5.44
N LYS A 187 17.23 35.33 -5.68
CA LYS A 187 17.68 34.82 -6.98
C LYS A 187 16.59 34.98 -8.05
N ILE A 188 15.33 34.68 -7.72
CA ILE A 188 14.19 34.88 -8.61
C ILE A 188 14.05 36.35 -9.02
N ASP A 189 14.13 37.28 -8.06
CA ASP A 189 14.02 38.71 -8.33
C ASP A 189 15.16 39.23 -9.23
N ALA A 190 16.37 38.72 -9.02
CA ALA A 190 17.53 39.08 -9.84
C ALA A 190 17.38 38.59 -11.29
N GLU A 191 16.92 37.35 -11.51
CA GLU A 191 16.68 36.79 -12.83
C GLU A 191 15.52 37.49 -13.56
N ALA A 192 14.46 37.90 -12.83
CA ALA A 192 13.35 38.66 -13.39
C ALA A 192 13.79 40.04 -13.89
N LYS A 193 14.70 40.72 -13.17
CA LYS A 193 15.25 42.03 -13.59
C LYS A 193 16.20 41.94 -14.78
N GLN A 194 16.82 40.79 -15.04
CA GLN A 194 17.72 40.58 -16.18
C GLN A 194 16.99 40.28 -17.51
N ARG A 195 15.67 40.04 -17.46
CA ARG A 195 14.83 39.77 -18.64
C ARG A 195 14.16 41.02 -19.24
N HIS A 196 14.48 42.20 -18.73
CA HIS A 196 14.08 43.51 -19.26
C HIS A 196 15.32 44.31 -19.70
#